data_AF-A0A5K1BQN6-F1
#
_entry.id   AF-A0A5K1BQN6-F1
#
_cell.length_a   1.000
_cell.length_b   1.000
_cell.length_c   1.000
_cell.angle_alpha   90.00
_cell.angle_beta   90.00
_cell.angle_gamma   90.00
#
_symmetry.space_group_name_H-M   'P 1'
#
loop_
_entity.id
_entity.type
_entity.pdbx_description
1 polymer ?
#
loop_
_entity_poly.entity_id
_entity_poly.type
_entity_poly.pdbx_seq_one_letter_code
_entity_poly.pdbx_strand_id
1 'polypeptide(L)'
;YPESQLSRAQNAVIRVHARSVEAGLEKGLVQGSEKGDSVSAKVLVQADQIGCLLGKGGTIVAEMRKATGASIWIFRQDQVPKCASKNDELVQ
;
A
#
# COMPACT_ATOMS: atom_id res chain seq x y z
N TYR A 1 -18.75 -15.72 0.34
CA TYR A 1 -18.28 -15.28 1.66
C TYR A 1 -18.85 -13.89 1.89
N PRO A 2 -19.49 -13.60 3.03
CA PRO A 2 -19.77 -12.21 3.37
C PRO A 2 -18.41 -11.50 3.45
N GLU A 3 -18.29 -10.30 2.87
CA GLU A 3 -17.05 -9.52 2.98
C GLU A 3 -16.65 -9.48 4.46
N SER A 4 -15.49 -10.04 4.80
CA SER A 4 -15.03 -10.07 6.17
C SER A 4 -14.93 -8.64 6.67
N GLN A 5 -15.74 -8.27 7.67
CA GLN A 5 -15.65 -6.97 8.30
C GLN A 5 -14.19 -6.68 8.68
N LEU A 6 -13.63 -5.62 8.11
CA LEU A 6 -12.27 -5.19 8.41
C LEU A 6 -12.12 -4.94 9.92
N SER A 7 -10.97 -5.30 10.46
CA SER A 7 -10.63 -5.00 11.86
C SER A 7 -10.61 -3.49 12.12
N ARG A 8 -10.66 -3.08 13.39
CA ARG A 8 -10.55 -1.67 13.78
C ARG A 8 -9.26 -1.03 13.27
N ALA A 9 -8.14 -1.77 13.30
CA ALA A 9 -6.85 -1.30 12.81
C ALA A 9 -6.88 -1.07 11.29
N GLN A 10 -7.42 -2.01 10.52
CA GLN A 10 -7.54 -1.86 9.06
C GLN A 10 -8.42 -0.66 8.67
N ASN A 11 -9.57 -0.50 9.33
CA ASN A 11 -10.44 0.65 9.09
C ASN A 11 -9.74 1.99 9.41
N ALA A 12 -8.95 2.03 10.50
CA ALA A 12 -8.22 3.23 10.86
C ALA A 12 -7.18 3.60 9.80
N VAL A 13 -6.41 2.63 9.29
CA VAL A 13 -5.39 2.85 8.25
C VAL A 13 -6.01 3.43 6.98
N ILE A 14 -7.12 2.86 6.51
CA ILE A 14 -7.82 3.35 5.30
C ILE A 14 -8.28 4.80 5.48
N ARG A 15 -8.88 5.12 6.63
CA ARG A 15 -9.38 6.48 6.92
C ARG A 15 -8.24 7.50 7.00
N VAL A 16 -7.13 7.15 7.63
CA VAL A 16 -5.95 8.02 7.73
C VAL A 16 -5.35 8.26 6.35
N HIS A 17 -5.25 7.24 5.51
CA HIS A 17 -4.73 7.38 4.15
C HIS A 17 -5.62 8.31 3.31
N ALA A 18 -6.94 8.08 3.29
CA ALA A 18 -7.88 8.92 2.56
C ALA A 18 -7.78 10.39 2.98
N ARG A 19 -7.77 10.65 4.30
CA ARG A 19 -7.63 12.02 4.82
C ARG A 19 -6.28 12.65 4.50
N SER A 20 -5.21 11.86 4.45
CA SER A 20 -3.87 12.37 4.10
C SER A 20 -3.80 12.79 2.63
N VAL A 21 -4.44 12.04 1.74
CA VAL A 21 -4.53 12.38 0.31
C VAL A 21 -5.36 13.65 0.11
N GLU A 22 -6.53 13.73 0.74
CA GLU A 22 -7.38 14.93 0.70
C GLU A 22 -6.64 16.18 1.21
N ALA A 23 -6.02 16.10 2.38
CA ALA A 23 -5.27 17.21 2.97
C ALA A 23 -4.04 17.59 2.13
N GLY A 24 -3.44 16.62 1.42
CA GLY A 24 -2.34 16.85 0.50
C GLY A 24 -2.77 17.60 -0.76
N LEU A 25 -3.95 17.28 -1.30
CA LEU A 25 -4.55 17.98 -2.44
C LEU A 25 -4.93 19.42 -2.09
N GLU A 26 -5.59 19.64 -0.94
CA GLU A 26 -5.94 20.99 -0.45
C GLU A 26 -4.71 21.91 -0.32
N LYS A 27 -3.57 21.34 0.04
CA LYS A 27 -2.30 22.07 0.21
C LYS A 27 -1.43 22.12 -1.04
N GLY A 28 -1.88 21.55 -2.16
CA GLY A 28 -1.10 21.46 -3.41
C GLY A 28 0.18 20.62 -3.27
N LEU A 29 0.29 19.78 -2.24
CA LEU A 29 1.44 18.89 -1.98
C LEU A 29 1.34 17.57 -2.75
N VAL A 30 0.13 17.22 -3.17
CA VAL A 30 -0.15 16.06 -4.02
C VAL A 30 -0.70 16.63 -5.32
N GLN A 31 0.03 16.45 -6.43
CA GLN A 31 -0.50 16.72 -7.76
C GLN A 31 -1.55 15.63 -8.05
N GLY A 32 -2.81 16.00 -7.97
CA GLY A 32 -3.94 15.08 -8.09
C GLY A 32 -5.24 15.84 -8.24
N SER A 33 -5.34 16.68 -9.28
CA SER A 33 -6.53 17.52 -9.52
C SER A 33 -7.28 17.16 -10.81
N GLU A 34 -6.87 16.10 -11.52
CA GLU A 34 -7.50 15.71 -12.78
C GLU A 34 -7.95 14.24 -12.73
N LYS A 35 -9.07 13.92 -13.39
CA LYS A 35 -9.59 12.56 -13.55
C LYS A 35 -8.54 11.72 -14.30
N GLY A 36 -7.58 11.12 -13.58
CA GLY A 36 -6.52 10.32 -14.20
C GLY A 36 -5.28 10.08 -13.33
N ASP A 37 -5.05 10.88 -12.28
CA ASP A 37 -3.86 10.69 -11.43
C ASP A 37 -4.00 9.48 -10.50
N SER A 38 -3.04 8.56 -10.57
CA SER A 38 -3.00 7.36 -9.75
C SER A 38 -2.58 7.69 -8.32
N VAL A 39 -3.50 7.54 -7.36
CA VAL A 39 -3.18 7.57 -5.93
C VAL A 39 -2.36 6.33 -5.59
N SER A 40 -1.20 6.52 -4.94
CA SER A 40 -0.37 5.43 -4.45
C SER A 40 -0.34 5.41 -2.92
N ALA A 41 -0.34 4.21 -2.35
CA ALA A 41 -0.12 3.99 -0.92
C ALA A 41 1.22 3.30 -0.73
N LYS A 42 1.93 3.63 0.35
CA LYS A 42 3.21 3.02 0.71
C LYS A 42 3.09 2.42 2.10
N VAL A 43 3.42 1.13 2.24
CA VAL A 43 3.31 0.40 3.50
C VAL A 43 4.63 -0.30 3.79
N LEU A 44 5.15 -0.13 5.00
CA LEU A 44 6.29 -0.89 5.49
C LEU A 44 5.82 -2.25 5.99
N VAL A 45 6.43 -3.31 5.48
CA VAL A 45 6.11 -4.69 5.81
C VAL A 45 7.39 -5.38 6.25
N GLN A 46 7.33 -6.13 7.33
CA GLN A 46 8.50 -6.91 7.77
C GLN A 46 8.86 -7.94 6.69
N ALA A 47 10.16 -8.10 6.42
CA ALA A 47 10.67 -8.90 5.32
C ALA A 47 10.23 -10.38 5.38
N ASP A 48 10.00 -10.91 6.58
CA ASP A 48 9.48 -12.26 6.81
C ASP A 48 8.01 -12.43 6.38
N GLN A 49 7.25 -11.34 6.32
CA GLN A 49 5.84 -11.33 5.90
C GLN A 49 5.65 -11.14 4.39
N ILE A 50 6.71 -10.73 3.68
CA ILE A 50 6.66 -10.50 2.23
C ILE A 50 6.33 -11.80 1.47
N GLY A 51 6.80 -12.95 1.97
CA GLY A 51 6.45 -14.25 1.39
C GLY A 51 4.95 -14.52 1.35
N CYS A 52 4.19 -14.05 2.35
CA CYS A 52 2.74 -14.19 2.41
C CYS A 52 2.03 -13.32 1.35
N LEU A 53 2.57 -12.14 1.07
CA LEU A 53 2.06 -11.25 0.03
C LEU A 53 2.32 -11.81 -1.38
N LEU A 54 3.54 -12.33 -1.61
CA LEU A 54 3.92 -12.91 -2.88
C LEU A 54 3.15 -14.20 -3.18
N GLY A 55 3.07 -15.09 -2.20
CA GLY A 55 2.59 -16.46 -2.41
C GLY A 55 3.56 -17.32 -3.22
N LYS A 56 3.27 -18.61 -3.32
CA LYS A 56 4.11 -19.57 -4.04
C LYS A 56 4.18 -19.22 -5.53
N GLY A 57 5.36 -18.84 -6.01
CA GLY A 57 5.56 -18.43 -7.41
C GLY A 57 4.88 -17.09 -7.77
N GLY A 58 4.55 -16.25 -6.78
CA GLY A 58 3.93 -14.95 -7.03
C GLY A 58 2.41 -15.00 -7.26
N THR A 59 1.74 -16.12 -6.97
CA THR A 59 0.32 -16.32 -7.27
C THR A 59 -0.60 -15.35 -6.54
N ILE A 60 -0.34 -15.07 -5.26
CA ILE A 60 -1.21 -14.21 -4.44
C ILE A 60 -1.12 -12.77 -4.91
N VAL A 61 0.09 -12.23 -5.09
CA VAL A 61 0.25 -10.86 -5.61
C VAL A 61 -0.31 -10.72 -7.04
N ALA A 62 -0.21 -11.76 -7.88
CA ALA A 62 -0.80 -11.76 -9.21
C ALA A 62 -2.34 -11.70 -9.15
N GLU A 63 -2.95 -12.48 -8.26
CA GLU A 63 -4.40 -12.45 -8.02
C GLU A 63 -4.84 -11.08 -7.48
N MET A 64 -4.11 -10.50 -6.52
CA MET A 64 -4.39 -9.17 -5.99
C MET A 64 -4.34 -8.08 -7.06
N ARG A 65 -3.30 -8.07 -7.91
CA ARG A 65 -3.21 -7.14 -9.04
C ARG A 65 -4.39 -7.31 -9.99
N LYS A 66 -4.78 -8.55 -10.30
CA LYS A 66 -5.94 -8.84 -11.18
C LYS A 66 -7.26 -8.39 -10.56
N ALA A 67 -7.48 -8.66 -9.27
CA ALA A 67 -8.72 -8.36 -8.57
C ALA A 67 -8.91 -6.86 -8.32
N THR A 68 -7.83 -6.14 -8.02
CA THR A 68 -7.87 -4.71 -7.67
C THR A 68 -7.58 -3.78 -8.85
N GLY A 69 -6.91 -4.28 -9.89
CA GLY A 69 -6.35 -3.44 -10.97
C GLY A 69 -5.16 -2.58 -10.54
N ALA A 70 -4.71 -2.66 -9.28
CA ALA A 70 -3.61 -1.87 -8.77
C ALA A 70 -2.26 -2.41 -9.26
N SER A 71 -1.31 -1.50 -9.49
CA SER A 71 0.10 -1.87 -9.56
C SER A 71 0.61 -2.11 -8.14
N ILE A 72 1.23 -3.26 -7.92
CA ILE A 72 1.81 -3.63 -6.62
C ILE A 72 3.31 -3.88 -6.81
N TRP A 73 4.16 -3.18 -6.07
CA TRP A 73 5.61 -3.22 -6.11
C TRP A 73 6.17 -3.50 -4.73
N ILE A 74 7.29 -4.22 -4.69
CA ILE A 74 8.04 -4.50 -3.45
C ILE A 74 9.44 -3.97 -3.66
N PHE A 75 9.82 -2.98 -2.88
CA PHE A 75 11.14 -2.35 -2.93
C PHE A 75 12.01 -2.85 -1.79
N ARG A 76 13.29 -3.03 -2.11
CA ARG A 76 14.32 -3.51 -1.18
C ARG A 76 14.86 -2.35 -0.32
N GLN A 77 15.70 -2.70 0.64
CA GLN A 77 16.25 -1.82 1.70
C GLN A 77 16.85 -0.48 1.23
N ASP A 78 17.27 -0.35 -0.02
CA ASP A 78 17.86 0.88 -0.55
C ASP A 78 16.81 1.98 -0.85
N GLN A 79 15.52 1.61 -0.89
CA GLN A 79 14.41 2.50 -1.26
C GLN A 79 13.40 2.72 -0.13
N VAL A 80 13.69 2.26 1.10
CA VAL A 80 12.86 2.49 2.28
C VAL A 80 13.18 3.83 2.96
N PRO A 81 12.18 4.51 3.54
CA PRO A 81 12.37 5.76 4.27
C PRO A 81 13.23 5.57 5.53
N LYS A 82 13.87 6.66 6.00
CA LYS A 82 14.76 6.63 7.19
C LYS A 82 14.11 6.16 8.49
N CYS A 83 12.78 6.17 8.58
CA CYS A 83 12.03 5.68 9.73
C CYS A 83 11.84 4.15 9.72
N ALA A 84 12.17 3.47 8.63
CA ALA A 84 12.03 2.03 8.49
C ALA A 84 13.14 1.30 9.28
N SER A 85 12.77 0.14 9.85
CA SER A 85 13.73 -0.76 10.44
C SER A 85 14.53 -1.48 9.35
N LYS A 86 15.71 -2.00 9.69
CA LYS A 86 16.51 -2.82 8.76
C LYS A 86 15.71 -4.03 8.25
N ASN A 87 14.74 -4.54 9.00
CA ASN A 87 13.96 -5.70 8.57
C ASN A 87 12.69 -5.33 7.81
N ASP A 88 12.50 -4.07 7.40
CA ASP A 88 11.32 -3.64 6.66
C ASP A 88 11.61 -3.58 5.16
N GLU A 89 10.63 -4.00 4.37
CA GLU A 89 10.53 -3.77 2.93
C GLU A 89 9.36 -2.83 2.64
N LEU A 90 9.47 -2.04 1.58
CA LEU A 90 8.42 -1.10 1.18
C LEU A 90 7.51 -1.73 0.13
N VAL A 91 6.21 -1.80 0.41
CA VAL A 91 5.19 -2.20 -0.56
C VAL A 91 4.45 -0.96 -1.06
N GLN A 92 4.24 -0.87 -2.38
CA GLN A 92 3.45 0.18 -3.03
C GLN A 92 2.45 -0.39 -4.01
#